data_AF-A0A934G5C1-F1
#
_entry.id   AF-A0A934G5C1-F1
#
_cell.length_a   1.000
_cell.length_b   1.000
_cell.length_c   1.000
_cell.angle_alpha   90.00
_cell.angle_beta   90.00
_cell.angle_gamma   90.00
#
_symmetry.space_group_name_H-M   'P 1'
#
loop_
_entity.id
_entity.type
_entity.pdbx_description
1 polymer ?
#
loop_
_entity_poly.entity_id
_entity_poly.type
_entity_poly.pdbx_seq_one_letter_code
_entity_poly.pdbx_strand_id
1 'polypeptide(L)'
;MSDSQDRSMHFIKKHVLRVVGATLLIVPTLSLAANDLLLNEDSLAARIAKEPNCQLLDARSAEAQRLSPLAFSTRYDKTAPVRRGLVFVVADSDEAALEIVRSIPADAGRSVYAVQGGADAWKRVQSETATAIEPTSFVVPKGTCDLGKPSLKFDAKSSKKTGKAALEPINK
;
A
#
# COMPACT_ATOMS: atom_id res chain seq x y z
N MET A 1 -74.01 12.31 32.11
CA MET A 1 -74.95 12.90 31.13
C MET A 1 -74.26 12.80 29.78
N SER A 2 -74.47 11.69 29.08
CA SER A 2 -75.62 11.44 28.19
C SER A 2 -75.38 12.19 26.87
N ASP A 3 -74.96 11.52 25.81
CA ASP A 3 -75.72 10.58 24.96
C ASP A 3 -75.96 11.31 23.64
N SER A 4 -75.42 10.80 22.54
CA SER A 4 -75.97 11.06 21.19
C SER A 4 -75.36 10.08 20.21
N GLN A 5 -75.92 8.87 20.19
CA GLN A 5 -75.94 8.01 19.01
C GLN A 5 -77.04 8.48 18.06
N ASP A 6 -76.74 8.56 16.76
CA ASP A 6 -77.71 8.30 15.68
C ASP A 6 -76.90 7.69 14.52
N ARG A 7 -76.97 6.38 14.24
CA ARG A 7 -77.84 5.69 13.25
C ARG A 7 -77.94 6.49 11.94
N SER A 8 -77.89 5.95 10.73
CA SER A 8 -78.17 4.63 10.20
C SER A 8 -77.78 4.70 8.71
N MET A 9 -77.23 3.66 8.10
CA MET A 9 -77.89 2.98 6.98
C MET A 9 -77.03 1.85 6.39
N HIS A 10 -77.67 0.69 6.38
CA HIS A 10 -77.36 -0.53 5.66
C HIS A 10 -77.14 -0.32 4.16
N PHE A 11 -76.20 -1.05 3.53
CA PHE A 11 -76.56 -2.05 2.50
C PHE A 11 -75.42 -3.04 2.19
N ILE A 12 -75.52 -4.19 2.85
CA ILE A 12 -75.30 -5.57 2.41
C ILE A 12 -74.89 -5.80 0.92
N LYS A 13 -73.91 -6.73 0.76
CA LYS A 13 -73.77 -7.84 -0.24
C LYS A 13 -72.63 -7.77 -1.28
N LYS A 14 -71.56 -8.52 -0.93
CA LYS A 14 -71.06 -9.74 -1.60
C LYS A 14 -70.18 -9.67 -2.87
N HIS A 15 -68.96 -10.19 -2.65
CA HIS A 15 -68.15 -11.12 -3.47
C HIS A 15 -67.01 -10.59 -4.35
N VAL A 16 -65.96 -11.43 -4.37
CA VAL A 16 -64.80 -11.54 -5.28
C VAL A 16 -63.57 -10.72 -4.84
N LEU A 17 -62.68 -11.25 -3.99
CA LEU A 17 -61.60 -12.24 -4.23
C LEU A 17 -60.37 -11.66 -4.98
N ARG A 18 -59.20 -11.74 -4.31
CA ARG A 18 -57.80 -11.54 -4.78
C ARG A 18 -57.45 -10.06 -5.05
N VAL A 19 -56.40 -9.48 -4.45
CA VAL A 19 -54.99 -9.84 -4.62
C VAL A 19 -54.19 -9.44 -3.37
N VAL A 20 -53.42 -10.40 -2.85
CA VAL A 20 -52.32 -10.19 -1.91
C VAL A 20 -51.21 -9.44 -2.66
N GLY A 21 -50.98 -8.18 -2.31
CA GLY A 21 -49.92 -7.35 -2.86
C GLY A 21 -48.91 -6.96 -1.79
N ALA A 22 -48.20 -7.94 -1.24
CA ALA A 22 -47.02 -7.68 -0.41
C ALA A 22 -45.87 -7.26 -1.33
N THR A 23 -45.76 -5.97 -1.61
CA THR A 23 -44.63 -5.41 -2.38
C THR A 23 -43.41 -5.36 -1.47
N LEU A 24 -42.69 -6.48 -1.38
CA LEU A 24 -41.37 -6.57 -0.77
C LEU A 24 -40.41 -5.74 -1.64
N LEU A 25 -40.07 -4.53 -1.19
CA LEU A 25 -39.01 -3.71 -1.79
C LEU A 25 -37.67 -4.41 -1.53
N ILE A 26 -37.26 -5.28 -2.46
CA ILE A 26 -35.91 -5.83 -2.51
C ILE A 26 -35.01 -4.67 -2.97
N VAL A 27 -34.39 -3.98 -2.02
CA VAL A 27 -33.31 -3.03 -2.31
C VAL A 27 -32.10 -3.87 -2.72
N PRO A 28 -31.58 -3.76 -3.95
CA PRO A 28 -30.32 -4.38 -4.29
C PRO A 28 -29.22 -3.65 -3.53
N THR A 29 -28.73 -4.25 -2.44
CA THR A 29 -27.47 -3.82 -1.85
C THR A 29 -26.38 -4.11 -2.87
N LEU A 30 -25.97 -3.09 -3.61
CA LEU A 30 -24.72 -3.09 -4.37
C LEU A 30 -23.57 -3.20 -3.36
N SER A 31 -23.27 -4.42 -2.94
CA SER A 31 -22.03 -4.74 -2.25
C SER A 31 -20.90 -4.53 -3.25
N LEU A 32 -20.33 -3.31 -3.27
CA LEU A 32 -19.02 -3.11 -3.87
C LEU A 32 -18.06 -4.05 -3.13
N ALA A 33 -17.54 -5.04 -3.86
CA ALA A 33 -16.68 -6.07 -3.32
C ALA A 33 -15.44 -5.42 -2.69
N ALA A 34 -15.39 -5.35 -1.36
CA ALA A 34 -14.22 -4.88 -0.62
C ALA A 34 -12.93 -5.66 -0.97
N ASN A 35 -13.08 -6.87 -1.51
CA ASN A 35 -12.00 -7.74 -1.93
C ASN A 35 -11.26 -7.25 -3.19
N ASP A 36 -11.88 -6.44 -4.05
CA ASP A 36 -11.23 -6.00 -5.30
C ASP A 36 -10.11 -4.96 -5.06
N LEU A 37 -10.09 -4.33 -3.88
CA LEU A 37 -9.13 -3.31 -3.51
C LEU A 37 -7.91 -3.87 -2.78
N LEU A 38 -7.97 -5.09 -2.25
CA LEU A 38 -6.87 -5.76 -1.54
C LEU A 38 -6.23 -6.80 -2.46
N LEU A 39 -5.02 -6.53 -2.92
CA LEU A 39 -4.34 -7.38 -3.89
C LEU A 39 -3.39 -8.35 -3.19
N ASN A 40 -3.58 -9.65 -3.47
CA ASN A 40 -2.59 -10.68 -3.18
C ASN A 40 -1.36 -10.55 -4.10
N GLU A 41 -0.32 -11.35 -3.82
CA GLU A 41 0.96 -11.29 -4.55
C GLU A 41 0.79 -11.53 -6.06
N ASP A 42 -0.01 -12.52 -6.46
CA ASP A 42 -0.26 -12.81 -7.88
C ASP A 42 -0.93 -11.64 -8.61
N SER A 43 -1.96 -11.06 -8.01
CA SER A 43 -2.70 -9.93 -8.59
C SER A 43 -1.84 -8.67 -8.61
N LEU A 44 -1.03 -8.46 -7.57
CA LEU A 44 -0.07 -7.37 -7.48
C LEU A 44 0.98 -7.47 -8.60
N ALA A 45 1.59 -8.65 -8.78
CA ALA A 45 2.57 -8.91 -9.83
C ALA A 45 1.96 -8.67 -11.23
N ALA A 46 0.75 -9.17 -11.47
CA ALA A 46 0.05 -8.97 -12.74
C ALA A 46 -0.22 -7.49 -13.05
N ARG A 47 -0.55 -6.68 -12.03
CA ARG A 47 -0.78 -5.23 -12.18
C ARG A 47 0.52 -4.50 -12.50
N ILE A 48 1.60 -4.80 -11.78
CA ILE A 48 2.93 -4.20 -12.00
C ILE A 48 3.45 -4.54 -13.40
N ALA A 49 3.29 -5.79 -13.84
CA ALA A 49 3.70 -6.21 -15.19
C ALA A 49 2.96 -5.45 -16.30
N LYS A 50 1.68 -5.09 -16.07
CA LYS A 50 0.87 -4.33 -17.02
C LYS A 50 1.21 -2.84 -17.04
N GLU A 51 1.50 -2.25 -15.88
CA GLU A 51 1.80 -0.83 -15.72
C GLU A 51 2.99 -0.66 -14.77
N PRO A 52 4.24 -0.70 -15.28
CA PRO A 52 5.44 -0.67 -14.44
C PRO A 52 5.66 0.68 -13.75
N ASN A 53 5.08 1.75 -14.29
CA ASN A 53 5.11 3.08 -13.70
C ASN A 53 4.04 3.20 -12.61
N CYS A 54 4.34 2.72 -11.41
CA CYS A 54 3.45 2.80 -10.25
C CYS A 54 4.01 3.71 -9.15
N GLN A 55 3.11 4.26 -8.32
CA GLN A 55 3.48 4.92 -7.07
C GLN A 55 3.23 3.98 -5.90
N LEU A 56 4.22 3.83 -5.03
CA LEU A 56 4.06 3.15 -3.75
C LEU A 56 3.90 4.18 -2.63
N LEU A 57 2.85 4.05 -1.84
CA LEU A 57 2.60 4.82 -0.62
C LEU A 57 2.91 3.94 0.60
N ASP A 58 3.90 4.35 1.39
CA ASP A 58 4.27 3.69 2.65
C ASP A 58 3.55 4.37 3.81
N ALA A 59 2.49 3.73 4.28
CA ALA A 59 1.64 4.17 5.38
C ALA A 59 1.87 3.41 6.67
N ARG A 60 2.95 2.62 6.75
CA ARG A 60 3.36 1.96 8.00
C ARG A 60 3.72 2.98 9.07
N SER A 61 3.81 2.54 10.31
CA SER A 61 4.29 3.36 11.42
C SER A 61 5.67 3.98 11.11
N ALA A 62 5.93 5.17 11.66
CA ALA A 62 7.22 5.84 11.46
C ALA A 62 8.41 4.98 11.91
N GLU A 63 8.21 4.13 12.91
CA GLU A 63 9.20 3.16 13.35
C GLU A 63 9.46 2.08 12.30
N ALA A 64 8.41 1.44 11.76
CA ALA A 64 8.55 0.44 10.69
C ALA A 64 9.19 1.01 9.42
N GLN A 65 8.82 2.24 9.04
CA GLN A 65 9.44 2.97 7.93
C GLN A 65 10.94 3.19 8.16
N ARG A 66 11.33 3.53 9.39
CA ARG A 66 12.74 3.78 9.76
C ARG A 66 13.56 2.49 9.83
N LEU A 67 12.99 1.42 10.40
CA LEU A 67 13.68 0.14 10.61
C LEU A 67 13.85 -0.63 9.29
N SER A 68 12.87 -0.57 8.41
CA SER A 68 12.90 -1.28 7.13
C SER A 68 12.27 -0.42 6.03
N PRO A 69 13.02 0.57 5.49
CA PRO A 69 12.50 1.48 4.47
C PRO A 69 12.16 0.73 3.18
N LEU A 70 11.05 1.11 2.55
CA LEU A 70 10.68 0.60 1.22
C LEU A 70 11.30 1.49 0.14
N ALA A 71 12.12 0.89 -0.72
CA ALA A 71 12.73 1.60 -1.85
C ALA A 71 11.65 2.18 -2.78
N PHE A 72 11.90 3.37 -3.31
CA PHE A 72 11.02 4.09 -4.24
C PHE A 72 9.59 4.34 -3.71
N SER A 73 9.40 4.28 -2.38
CA SER A 73 8.14 4.64 -1.72
C SER A 73 8.05 6.14 -1.43
N THR A 74 6.83 6.66 -1.41
CA THR A 74 6.50 7.95 -0.81
C THR A 74 5.89 7.69 0.55
N ARG A 75 6.41 8.33 1.60
CA ARG A 75 5.77 8.30 2.92
C ARG A 75 4.35 8.84 2.82
N TYR A 76 3.39 8.07 3.31
CA TYR A 76 2.00 8.49 3.34
C TYR A 76 1.70 9.34 4.57
N ASP A 77 0.99 10.42 4.32
CA ASP A 77 0.17 11.16 5.26
C ASP A 77 -1.03 11.73 4.49
N LYS A 78 -1.98 12.37 5.18
CA LYS A 78 -3.20 12.90 4.54
C LYS A 78 -2.94 14.03 3.54
N THR A 79 -1.73 14.59 3.51
CA THR A 79 -1.28 15.65 2.60
C THR A 79 -0.37 15.13 1.50
N ALA A 80 0.03 13.86 1.55
CA ALA A 80 0.93 13.25 0.59
C ALA A 80 0.31 13.29 -0.82
N PRO A 81 1.06 13.76 -1.83
CA PRO A 81 0.56 13.82 -3.19
C PRO A 81 0.35 12.41 -3.76
N VAL A 82 -0.87 12.12 -4.17
CA VAL A 82 -1.22 10.88 -4.86
C VAL A 82 -1.21 11.15 -6.37
N ARG A 83 -0.34 10.45 -7.11
CA ARG A 83 -0.18 10.60 -8.56
C ARG A 83 -1.36 9.98 -9.32
N ARG A 84 -1.51 10.35 -10.60
CA ARG A 84 -2.38 9.63 -11.54
C ARG A 84 -1.68 8.32 -11.95
N GLY A 85 -2.45 7.36 -12.44
CA GLY A 85 -1.99 6.00 -12.79
C GLY A 85 -2.22 5.00 -11.65
N LEU A 86 -1.35 3.99 -11.61
CA LEU A 86 -1.40 2.90 -10.64
C LEU A 86 -0.73 3.28 -9.30
N VAL A 87 -1.47 3.14 -8.21
CA VAL A 87 -1.02 3.46 -6.85
C VAL A 87 -1.23 2.25 -5.94
N PHE A 88 -0.18 1.89 -5.20
CA PHE A 88 -0.21 0.84 -4.20
C PHE A 88 -0.02 1.42 -2.79
N VAL A 89 -0.77 0.92 -1.83
CA VAL A 89 -0.69 1.32 -0.42
C VAL A 89 -0.23 0.13 0.41
N VAL A 90 0.84 0.34 1.17
CA VAL A 90 1.34 -0.60 2.17
C VAL A 90 1.15 0.02 3.55
N ALA A 91 0.57 -0.72 4.49
CA ALA A 91 0.41 -0.30 5.88
C ALA A 91 0.84 -1.43 6.84
N ASP A 92 0.73 -1.19 8.15
CA ASP A 92 1.07 -2.19 9.18
C ASP A 92 0.06 -3.35 9.24
N SER A 93 -1.15 -3.16 8.71
CA SER A 93 -2.16 -4.21 8.54
C SER A 93 -2.96 -4.02 7.25
N ASP A 94 -3.60 -5.10 6.77
CA ASP A 94 -4.45 -5.07 5.57
C ASP A 94 -5.65 -4.14 5.76
N GLU A 95 -6.23 -4.10 6.97
CA GLU A 95 -7.35 -3.23 7.31
C GLU A 95 -6.96 -1.76 7.24
N ALA A 96 -5.78 -1.41 7.77
CA ALA A 96 -5.26 -0.05 7.72
C ALA A 96 -4.96 0.38 6.27
N ALA A 97 -4.41 -0.52 5.46
CA ALA A 97 -4.18 -0.25 4.05
C ALA A 97 -5.51 -0.01 3.31
N LEU A 98 -6.52 -0.84 3.56
CA LEU A 98 -7.85 -0.69 2.97
C LEU A 98 -8.56 0.60 3.38
N GLU A 99 -8.47 1.00 4.65
CA GLU A 99 -9.01 2.27 5.13
C GLU A 99 -8.41 3.45 4.36
N ILE A 100 -7.09 3.44 4.17
CA ILE A 100 -6.38 4.47 3.42
C ILE A 100 -6.81 4.50 1.96
N VAL A 101 -6.88 3.34 1.29
CA VAL A 101 -7.33 3.25 -0.10
C VAL A 101 -8.73 3.85 -0.27
N ARG A 102 -9.65 3.55 0.65
CA ARG A 102 -11.02 4.10 0.64
C ARG A 102 -11.08 5.59 0.89
N SER A 103 -10.10 6.13 1.63
CA SER A 103 -10.01 7.57 1.91
C SER A 103 -9.46 8.38 0.73
N ILE A 104 -8.74 7.74 -0.20
CA ILE A 104 -8.21 8.40 -1.37
C ILE A 104 -9.33 8.56 -2.40
N PRO A 105 -9.69 9.80 -2.79
CA PRO A 105 -10.78 10.02 -3.73
C PRO A 105 -10.50 9.35 -5.07
N ALA A 106 -11.48 8.59 -5.55
CA ALA A 106 -11.45 8.00 -6.87
C ALA A 106 -11.42 9.10 -7.94
N ASP A 107 -10.56 8.92 -8.93
CA ASP A 107 -10.47 9.78 -10.12
C ASP A 107 -10.35 8.86 -11.35
N ALA A 108 -10.91 9.26 -12.48
CA ALA A 108 -10.91 8.51 -13.74
C ALA A 108 -9.49 8.18 -14.25
N GLY A 109 -8.47 8.91 -13.78
CA GLY A 109 -7.08 8.67 -14.12
C GLY A 109 -6.27 7.94 -13.04
N ARG A 110 -6.87 7.38 -11.98
CA ARG A 110 -6.14 6.77 -10.87
C ARG A 110 -6.78 5.47 -10.42
N SER A 111 -5.96 4.42 -10.29
CA SER A 111 -6.35 3.17 -9.65
C SER A 111 -5.52 2.99 -8.39
N VAL A 112 -6.18 2.82 -7.24
CA VAL A 112 -5.53 2.72 -5.93
C VAL A 112 -5.86 1.37 -5.31
N TYR A 113 -4.83 0.65 -4.85
CA TYR A 113 -4.96 -0.68 -4.28
C TYR A 113 -4.16 -0.83 -2.99
N ALA A 114 -4.68 -1.63 -2.07
CA ALA A 114 -3.98 -2.08 -0.89
C ALA A 114 -3.18 -3.34 -1.23
N VAL A 115 -2.00 -3.47 -0.63
CA VAL A 115 -1.17 -4.67 -0.75
C VAL A 115 -1.45 -5.60 0.41
N GLN A 116 -2.00 -6.78 0.11
CA GLN A 116 -2.22 -7.83 1.10
C GLN A 116 -0.89 -8.33 1.65
N GLY A 117 -0.76 -8.45 2.97
CA GLY A 117 0.49 -8.82 3.63
C GLY A 117 1.54 -7.71 3.64
N GLY A 118 1.16 -6.49 3.22
CA GLY A 118 1.93 -5.27 3.40
C GLY A 118 3.34 -5.29 2.79
N ALA A 119 4.33 -4.83 3.58
CA ALA A 119 5.68 -4.59 3.10
C ALA A 119 6.42 -5.85 2.67
N ASP A 120 6.14 -6.99 3.29
CA ASP A 120 6.85 -8.24 2.97
C ASP A 120 6.36 -8.82 1.64
N ALA A 121 5.05 -8.79 1.40
CA ALA A 121 4.48 -9.17 0.10
C ALA A 121 4.99 -8.25 -1.02
N TRP A 122 5.02 -6.93 -0.79
CA TRP A 122 5.58 -5.98 -1.74
C TRP A 122 7.04 -6.28 -2.11
N LYS A 123 7.88 -6.60 -1.12
CA LYS A 123 9.30 -6.95 -1.34
C LYS A 123 9.46 -8.23 -2.15
N ARG A 124 8.65 -9.27 -1.87
CA ARG A 124 8.67 -10.53 -2.63
C ARG A 124 8.36 -10.28 -4.11
N VAL A 125 7.26 -9.60 -4.40
CA VAL A 125 6.87 -9.29 -5.80
C VAL A 125 7.92 -8.42 -6.50
N GLN A 126 8.50 -7.42 -5.81
CA GLN A 126 9.59 -6.64 -6.41
C GLN A 126 10.83 -7.48 -6.72
N SER A 127 11.21 -8.42 -5.83
CA SER A 127 12.38 -9.27 -6.05
C SER A 127 12.21 -10.22 -7.24
N GLU A 128 11.01 -10.76 -7.43
CA GLU A 128 10.66 -11.60 -8.57
C GLU A 128 10.67 -10.80 -9.88
N THR A 129 10.14 -9.58 -9.85
CA THR A 129 10.10 -8.69 -11.01
C THR A 129 11.51 -8.20 -11.40
N ALA A 130 12.38 -7.92 -10.42
CA ALA A 130 13.75 -7.46 -10.66
C ALA A 130 14.63 -8.55 -11.29
N THR A 131 14.39 -9.82 -10.95
CA THR A 131 15.11 -10.95 -11.53
C THR A 131 14.82 -11.13 -13.02
N ALA A 132 13.72 -10.56 -13.53
CA ALA A 132 13.36 -10.62 -14.95
C ALA A 132 14.13 -9.63 -15.84
N ILE A 133 14.84 -8.65 -15.27
CA ILE A 133 15.54 -7.60 -16.03
C ILE A 133 17.03 -7.60 -15.64
N GLU A 134 17.82 -8.47 -16.26
CA GLU A 134 19.27 -8.33 -16.20
C GLU A 134 19.71 -7.07 -16.97
N PRO A 135 20.51 -6.17 -16.37
CA PRO A 135 21.07 -5.04 -17.10
C PRO A 135 22.06 -5.54 -18.14
N THR A 136 21.64 -5.54 -19.41
CA THR A 136 22.43 -6.08 -20.54
C THR A 136 23.64 -5.23 -20.89
N SER A 137 23.70 -3.96 -20.49
CA SER A 137 24.94 -3.17 -20.53
C SER A 137 24.87 -1.92 -19.66
N PHE A 138 25.96 -1.63 -18.96
CA PHE A 138 26.25 -0.32 -18.38
C PHE A 138 27.45 0.25 -19.14
N VAL A 139 27.19 1.16 -20.08
CA VAL A 139 28.24 1.84 -20.85
C VAL A 139 28.60 3.13 -20.12
N VAL A 140 29.74 3.15 -19.45
CA VAL A 140 30.37 4.39 -18.97
C VAL A 140 30.93 5.12 -20.20
N PRO A 141 30.48 6.34 -20.53
CA PRO A 141 31.05 7.11 -21.63
C PRO A 141 32.56 7.33 -21.43
N LYS A 142 33.35 7.24 -22.50
CA LYS A 142 34.78 7.59 -22.44
C LYS A 142 34.93 9.03 -21.95
N GLY A 143 35.73 9.26 -20.89
CA GLY A 143 36.06 10.59 -20.36
C GLY A 143 35.53 10.92 -18.96
N THR A 144 34.74 10.05 -18.33
CA THR A 144 34.26 10.25 -16.93
C THR A 144 35.35 10.10 -15.87
N CYS A 145 36.51 9.53 -16.20
CA CYS A 145 37.66 9.39 -15.30
C CYS A 145 38.71 10.50 -15.44
N ASP A 146 38.51 11.49 -16.31
CA ASP A 146 39.43 12.64 -16.45
C ASP A 146 39.19 13.73 -15.39
N LEU A 147 38.68 13.34 -14.22
CA LEU A 147 38.71 14.16 -13.02
C LEU A 147 40.16 14.25 -12.54
N GLY A 148 40.66 15.48 -12.51
CA GLY A 148 42.04 15.83 -12.21
C GLY A 148 42.65 15.08 -11.02
N LYS A 149 43.96 14.87 -11.15
CA LYS A 149 44.88 14.31 -10.14
C LYS A 149 44.37 14.53 -8.70
N PRO A 150 44.19 13.47 -7.90
CA PRO A 150 43.88 13.64 -6.49
C PRO A 150 45.08 14.30 -5.81
N SER A 151 44.96 15.58 -5.46
CA SER A 151 45.93 16.29 -4.63
C SER A 151 45.67 15.99 -3.14
N LEU A 152 45.78 14.71 -2.77
CA LEU A 152 45.88 14.30 -1.37
C LEU A 152 47.15 13.47 -1.24
N LYS A 153 48.26 14.16 -0.99
CA LYS A 153 49.50 13.53 -0.52
C LYS A 153 49.33 13.26 0.98
N PHE A 154 49.11 12.01 1.34
CA PHE A 154 49.35 11.57 2.71
C PHE A 154 50.79 11.09 2.80
N ASP A 155 51.66 11.90 3.40
CA ASP A 155 53.02 11.48 3.72
C ASP A 155 52.96 10.45 4.85
N ALA A 156 53.06 9.17 4.49
CA ALA A 156 53.25 8.10 5.44
C ALA A 156 54.66 8.22 6.06
N LYS A 157 54.79 8.97 7.16
CA LYS A 157 55.94 8.81 8.06
C LYS A 157 55.83 7.43 8.71
N SER A 158 56.58 6.49 8.15
CA SER A 158 56.94 5.22 8.77
C SER A 158 57.64 5.47 10.11
N SER A 159 56.88 5.44 11.21
CA SER A 159 57.45 5.22 12.54
C SER A 159 57.31 3.74 12.89
N LYS A 160 58.34 3.01 12.51
CA LYS A 160 58.67 1.65 12.96
C LYS A 160 58.75 1.66 14.50
N LYS A 161 57.69 1.27 15.21
CA LYS A 161 57.74 1.01 16.66
C LYS A 161 57.80 -0.50 16.89
N THR A 162 59.01 -1.02 16.85
CA THR A 162 59.41 -2.28 17.47
C THR A 162 59.35 -2.11 18.99
N GLY A 163 58.73 -3.07 19.68
CA GLY A 163 58.69 -3.13 21.16
C GLY A 163 57.71 -4.20 21.60
N LYS A 164 58.04 -5.48 21.39
CA LYS A 164 58.70 -6.35 22.38
C LYS A 164 57.76 -6.63 23.56
N ALA A 165 57.14 -7.82 23.49
CA ALA A 165 56.42 -8.45 24.57
C ALA A 165 57.34 -8.64 25.79
N ALA A 166 56.85 -8.25 26.96
CA ALA A 166 57.33 -8.72 28.24
C ALA A 166 56.09 -8.93 29.12
N LEU A 167 55.71 -10.20 29.27
CA LEU A 167 54.93 -10.66 30.40
C LEU A 167 55.81 -10.51 31.65
N GLU A 168 55.27 -9.87 32.68
CA GLU A 168 55.78 -10.04 34.05
C GLU A 168 54.63 -10.41 35.00
N PRO A 169 54.96 -11.13 36.09
CA PRO A 169 54.08 -12.10 36.70
C PRO A 169 53.20 -11.56 37.82
N ILE A 170 52.08 -12.27 38.02
CA ILE A 170 51.21 -12.21 39.19
C ILE A 170 52.04 -12.61 40.42
N ASN A 171 52.03 -11.78 41.47
CA ASN A 171 52.53 -12.20 42.78
C ASN A 171 51.63 -11.67 43.91
N LYS A 172 51.01 -12.65 44.59
CA LYS A 172 50.37 -12.71 45.91
C LYS A 172 49.28 -11.71 46.28
#